data_AF-A0A815SPL8-F1
#
_entry.id   AF-A0A815SPL8-F1
#
_cell.length_a   1.000
_cell.length_b   1.000
_cell.length_c   1.000
_cell.angle_alpha   90.00
_cell.angle_beta   90.00
_cell.angle_gamma   90.00
#
_symmetry.space_group_name_H-M   'P 1'
#
loop_
_entity.id
_entity.type
_entity.pdbx_description
1 polymer ?
#
loop_
_entity_poly.entity_id
_entity_poly.type
_entity_poly.pdbx_seq_one_letter_code
_entity_poly.pdbx_strand_id
1 'polypeptide(L)'
;TYNGRQDFVQLLIQEIKIDSYGFCLMNRQGFTTRMTDNIDAYKKYKFVVAIENSNCIDYVTAKLIKAVESGSIPIVASLNGRPDYRRFMPEHSYTG
;
A
#
# COMPACT_ATOMS: atom_id res chain seq x y z
N THR A 1 -6.34 -17.20 -3.87
CA THR A 1 -5.61 -17.44 -2.61
C THR A 1 -5.79 -16.24 -1.71
N TYR A 2 -6.31 -16.44 -0.50
CA TYR A 2 -6.47 -15.39 0.51
C TYR A 2 -5.11 -15.16 1.20
N ASN A 3 -4.66 -13.91 1.32
CA ASN A 3 -3.35 -13.57 1.89
C ASN A 3 -3.41 -12.70 3.16
N GLY A 4 -4.61 -12.50 3.73
CA GLY A 4 -4.81 -11.69 4.95
C GLY A 4 -4.72 -10.17 4.76
N ARG A 5 -4.42 -9.67 3.55
CA ARG A 5 -4.26 -8.22 3.29
C ARG A 5 -5.47 -7.42 3.74
N GLN A 6 -6.67 -7.87 3.37
CA GLN A 6 -7.90 -7.12 3.65
C GLN A 6 -8.12 -6.98 5.16
N ASP A 7 -8.02 -8.07 5.89
CA ASP A 7 -8.27 -8.12 7.33
C ASP A 7 -7.22 -7.28 8.09
N PHE A 8 -5.94 -7.37 7.68
CA PHE A 8 -4.89 -6.53 8.24
C PHE A 8 -5.17 -5.03 8.04
N VAL A 9 -5.52 -4.62 6.81
CA VAL A 9 -5.85 -3.21 6.54
C VAL A 9 -7.11 -2.80 7.32
N GLN A 10 -8.11 -3.68 7.44
CA GLN A 10 -9.32 -3.38 8.18
C GLN A 10 -9.06 -3.14 9.68
N LEU A 11 -8.20 -3.94 10.31
CA LEU A 11 -7.74 -3.70 11.68
C LEU A 11 -6.96 -2.38 11.77
N LEU A 12 -6.08 -2.11 10.81
CA LEU A 12 -5.28 -0.89 10.81
C LEU A 12 -6.14 0.38 10.72
N ILE A 13 -7.24 0.36 9.96
CA ILE A 13 -8.21 1.47 9.89
C ILE A 13 -8.86 1.77 11.24
N GLN A 14 -9.01 0.77 12.11
CA GLN A 14 -9.62 0.96 13.44
C GLN A 14 -8.67 1.67 14.40
N GLU A 15 -7.36 1.46 14.25
CA GLU A 15 -6.34 2.02 15.14
C GLU A 15 -5.85 3.40 14.69
N ILE A 16 -5.77 3.63 13.37
CA ILE A 16 -5.28 4.87 12.79
C ILE A 16 -6.16 5.37 11.65
N LYS A 17 -6.21 6.70 11.49
CA LYS A 17 -6.99 7.31 10.42
C LYS A 17 -6.35 7.01 9.06
N ILE A 18 -7.06 6.25 8.24
CA ILE A 18 -6.69 5.92 6.86
C ILE A 18 -7.86 6.27 5.94
N ASP A 19 -7.57 7.06 4.91
CA ASP A 19 -8.50 7.31 3.82
C ASP A 19 -8.30 6.24 2.72
N SER A 20 -9.35 5.47 2.45
CA SER A 20 -9.40 4.46 1.41
C SER A 20 -10.39 4.86 0.33
N TYR A 21 -9.88 5.07 -0.88
CA TYR A 21 -10.66 5.41 -2.07
C TYR A 21 -11.05 4.18 -2.93
N GLY A 22 -10.36 3.05 -2.72
CA GLY A 22 -10.63 1.82 -3.46
C GLY A 22 -11.85 1.06 -2.95
N PHE A 23 -12.48 0.27 -3.83
CA PHE A 23 -13.71 -0.48 -3.57
C PHE A 23 -13.66 -1.43 -2.36
N CYS A 24 -12.48 -1.88 -1.93
CA CYS A 24 -12.34 -2.82 -0.82
C CYS A 24 -12.85 -2.29 0.53
N LEU A 25 -12.69 -0.99 0.79
CA LEU A 25 -13.07 -0.35 2.07
C LEU A 25 -13.81 0.96 1.84
N MET A 26 -13.43 1.71 0.79
CA MET A 26 -14.12 2.87 0.24
C MET A 26 -14.72 3.84 1.29
N ASN A 27 -13.94 4.22 2.30
CA ASN A 27 -14.39 5.14 3.36
C ASN A 27 -14.23 6.62 2.99
N ARG A 28 -13.61 6.91 1.83
CA ARG A 28 -13.41 8.26 1.31
C ARG A 28 -13.78 8.33 -0.17
N GLN A 29 -14.56 9.35 -0.53
CA GLN A 29 -14.93 9.64 -1.92
C GLN A 29 -14.05 10.75 -2.51
N GLY A 30 -14.11 10.94 -3.83
CA GLY A 30 -13.40 12.03 -4.52
C GLY A 30 -12.36 11.59 -5.55
N PHE A 31 -12.18 10.28 -5.72
CA PHE A 31 -11.45 9.69 -6.85
C PHE A 31 -12.30 8.52 -7.37
N THR A 32 -12.80 8.59 -8.60
CA THR A 32 -13.66 7.55 -9.21
C THR A 32 -12.94 6.85 -10.36
N THR A 33 -13.40 5.64 -10.67
CA THR A 33 -12.96 4.75 -11.75
C THR A 33 -11.48 4.42 -11.75
N ARG A 34 -11.15 3.26 -11.16
CA ARG A 34 -9.92 2.49 -11.36
C ARG A 34 -8.68 3.38 -11.54
N MET A 35 -8.50 4.30 -10.58
CA MET A 35 -7.47 5.35 -10.49
C MET A 35 -6.42 5.20 -11.59
N THR A 36 -6.69 5.78 -12.75
CA THR A 36 -5.78 5.65 -13.90
C THR A 36 -4.45 6.33 -13.59
N ASP A 37 -4.43 7.21 -12.57
CA ASP A 37 -3.21 7.65 -11.92
C ASP A 37 -3.39 7.81 -10.39
N ASN A 38 -2.97 6.81 -9.61
CA ASN A 38 -3.07 6.86 -8.14
C ASN A 38 -2.17 7.93 -7.52
N ILE A 39 -1.17 8.41 -8.27
CA ILE A 39 -0.10 9.26 -7.76
C ILE A 39 -0.68 10.58 -7.22
N ASP A 40 -1.66 11.18 -7.89
CA ASP A 40 -2.26 12.45 -7.45
C ASP A 40 -3.08 12.34 -6.17
N ALA A 41 -3.67 11.17 -5.91
CA ALA A 41 -4.25 10.91 -4.60
C ALA A 41 -3.17 10.74 -3.54
N TYR A 42 -2.11 10.00 -3.87
CA TYR A 42 -1.02 9.69 -2.95
C TYR A 42 -0.23 10.93 -2.52
N LYS A 43 0.01 11.90 -3.42
CA LYS A 43 0.66 13.19 -3.12
C LYS A 43 0.03 13.97 -1.95
N LYS A 44 -1.22 13.67 -1.59
CA LYS A 44 -1.94 14.31 -0.48
C LYS A 44 -1.57 13.72 0.89
N TYR A 45 -0.83 12.62 0.92
CA TYR A 45 -0.51 11.87 2.13
C TYR A 45 1.00 11.73 2.30
N LYS A 46 1.44 11.66 3.55
CA LYS A 46 2.85 11.36 3.88
C LYS A 46 3.15 9.86 3.72
N PHE A 47 2.14 9.03 3.93
CA PHE A 47 2.24 7.58 3.93
C PHE A 47 1.18 6.95 3.02
N VAL A 48 1.56 5.89 2.30
CA VAL A 48 0.67 5.13 1.42
C VAL A 48 0.77 3.64 1.75
N VAL A 49 -0.37 3.00 2.00
CA VAL A 49 -0.43 1.54 2.19
C VAL A 49 -0.22 0.84 0.85
N ALA A 50 0.94 0.22 0.68
CA ALA A 50 1.40 -0.46 -0.53
C ALA A 50 1.53 -1.99 -0.35
N ILE A 51 0.69 -2.58 0.51
CA ILE A 51 0.68 -4.02 0.79
C ILE A 51 0.21 -4.80 -0.44
N GLU A 52 0.91 -5.90 -0.73
CA GLU A 52 0.66 -6.69 -1.92
C GLU A 52 -0.51 -7.67 -1.80
N ASN A 53 -1.03 -8.06 -2.97
CA ASN A 53 -2.18 -8.96 -3.04
C ASN A 53 -1.81 -10.44 -2.82
N SER A 54 -0.52 -10.76 -2.71
CA SER A 54 -0.02 -12.12 -2.47
C SER A 54 1.32 -12.06 -1.74
N ASN A 55 1.55 -13.06 -0.88
CA ASN A 55 2.76 -13.14 -0.05
C ASN A 55 3.78 -14.05 -0.74
N CYS A 56 4.33 -13.57 -1.85
CA CYS A 56 5.24 -14.34 -2.72
C CYS A 56 6.62 -13.68 -2.78
N ILE A 57 7.66 -14.49 -3.00
CA ILE A 57 9.01 -13.98 -3.26
C ILE A 57 8.93 -13.10 -4.51
N ASP A 58 9.55 -11.92 -4.43
CA ASP A 58 9.67 -10.95 -5.52
C ASP A 58 8.36 -10.45 -6.13
N TYR A 59 7.22 -10.71 -5.47
CA TYR A 59 5.93 -10.16 -5.88
C TYR A 59 5.78 -8.73 -5.37
N VAL A 60 6.51 -7.81 -5.98
CA VAL A 60 6.41 -6.36 -5.77
C VAL A 60 5.87 -5.73 -7.05
N THR A 61 4.81 -4.94 -6.93
CA THR A 61 4.10 -4.36 -8.08
C THR A 61 4.22 -2.84 -8.11
N ALA A 62 3.53 -2.20 -9.06
CA ALA A 62 3.47 -0.75 -9.19
C ALA A 62 2.96 -0.01 -7.94
N LYS A 63 2.39 -0.69 -6.92
CA LYS A 63 1.97 -0.04 -5.67
C LYS A 63 3.14 0.64 -4.96
N LEU A 64 4.27 -0.07 -4.84
CA LEU A 64 5.47 0.43 -4.18
C LEU A 64 6.05 1.62 -4.93
N ILE A 65 6.24 1.46 -6.24
CA ILE A 65 6.81 2.50 -7.10
C ILE A 65 5.94 3.75 -7.11
N LYS A 66 4.61 3.63 -7.27
CA LYS A 66 3.70 4.79 -7.27
C LYS A 66 3.68 5.54 -5.94
N ALA A 67 3.83 4.84 -4.82
CA ALA A 67 3.95 5.50 -3.51
C ALA A 67 5.22 6.37 -3.48
N VAL A 68 6.35 5.83 -3.90
CA VAL A 68 7.64 6.55 -3.95
C VAL A 68 7.59 7.71 -4.95
N GLU A 69 7.09 7.49 -6.17
CA GLU A 69 6.94 8.52 -7.21
C GLU A 69 6.04 9.67 -6.77
N SER A 70 5.06 9.41 -5.89
CA SER A 70 4.21 10.45 -5.31
C SER A 70 4.90 11.29 -4.22
N GLY A 71 6.12 10.94 -3.82
CA GLY A 71 6.82 11.53 -2.68
C GLY A 71 6.34 11.01 -1.32
N SER A 72 5.54 9.94 -1.30
CA SER A 72 5.04 9.32 -0.07
C SER A 72 5.96 8.21 0.42
N ILE A 73 5.95 7.95 1.73
CA ILE A 73 6.62 6.80 2.33
C ILE A 73 5.70 5.57 2.21
N PRO A 74 6.11 4.50 1.54
CA PRO A 74 5.30 3.29 1.43
C PRO A 74 5.27 2.53 2.76
N ILE A 75 4.07 2.14 3.19
CA ILE A 75 3.81 1.16 4.24
C ILE A 75 3.61 -0.19 3.55
N VAL A 76 4.52 -1.13 3.78
CA VAL A 76 4.53 -2.45 3.15
C VAL A 76 4.36 -3.54 4.20
N ALA A 77 4.06 -4.77 3.79
CA ALA A 77 4.00 -5.89 4.73
C ALA A 77 4.53 -7.16 4.06
N SER A 78 5.28 -7.95 4.82
CA SER A 78 5.86 -9.21 4.37
C SER A 78 5.46 -10.32 5.32
N LEU A 79 5.09 -11.48 4.78
CA LEU A 79 4.89 -12.68 5.57
C LEU A 79 6.09 -13.60 5.38
N ASN A 80 6.82 -13.92 6.44
CA ASN A 80 8.05 -14.73 6.38
C ASN A 80 9.08 -14.19 5.37
N GLY A 81 9.26 -12.86 5.33
CA GLY A 81 10.16 -12.20 4.39
C GLY A 81 9.70 -12.21 2.93
N ARG A 82 8.41 -12.43 2.67
CA ARG A 82 7.85 -12.47 1.31
C ARG A 82 6.77 -11.39 1.11
N PRO A 83 6.99 -10.44 0.18
CA PRO A 83 8.23 -10.20 -0.57
C PRO A 83 9.36 -9.62 0.31
N ASP A 84 10.62 -9.72 -0.13
CA ASP A 84 11.76 -9.09 0.54
C ASP A 84 12.00 -7.69 -0.04
N TYR A 85 11.43 -6.67 0.60
CA TYR A 85 11.45 -5.29 0.10
C TYR A 85 12.86 -4.67 0.07
N ARG A 86 13.84 -5.20 0.83
CA ARG A 86 15.24 -4.74 0.81
C ARG A 86 15.91 -4.92 -0.55
N ARG A 87 15.38 -5.83 -1.38
CA ARG A 87 15.85 -6.06 -2.74
C ARG A 87 15.40 -4.97 -3.72
N PHE A 88 14.40 -4.17 -3.35
CA PHE A 88 13.76 -3.18 -4.21
C PHE A 88 13.91 -1.74 -3.71
N MET A 89 14.15 -1.56 -2.41
CA MET A 89 14.24 -0.26 -1.75
C MET A 89 15.39 -0.24 -0.74
N PRO A 90 16.09 0.89 -0.58
CA PRO A 90 17.05 1.08 0.51
C PRO A 90 16.42 0.86 1.89
N GLU A 91 17.25 0.48 2.87
CA GLU A 91 16.80 0.45 4.26
C GLU A 91 16.37 1.86 4.71
N HIS A 92 15.37 1.94 5.58
CA HIS A 92 14.78 3.18 6.11
C HIS A 92 14.02 4.07 5.10
N SER A 93 13.83 3.64 3.85
CA SER A 93 12.99 4.36 2.87
C SER A 93 11.54 3.85 2.78
N TYR A 94 11.17 2.90 3.64
CA TYR A 94 9.85 2.31 3.76
C TYR A 94 9.63 1.83 5.21
N THR A 95 8.39 1.58 5.60
CA THR A 95 8.04 1.01 6.92
C THR A 95 7.11 -0.18 6.75
N GLY A 96 7.13 -1.13 7.68
CA GLY A 96 6.25 -2.30 7.66
C GLY A 96 6.13 -2.97 9.02
#